data_AF-A0A7X0NJ27-F1
#
_entry.id   AF-A0A7X0NJ27-F1
#
_cell.length_a   1.000
_cell.length_b   1.000
_cell.length_c   1.000
_cell.angle_alpha   90.00
_cell.angle_beta   90.00
_cell.angle_gamma   90.00
#
_symmetry.space_group_name_H-M   'P 1'
#
loop_
_entity.id
_entity.type
_entity.pdbx_description
1 polymer ?
#
loop_
_entity_poly.entity_id
_entity_poly.type
_entity_poly.pdbx_seq_one_letter_code
_entity_poly.pdbx_strand_id
1 'polypeptide(L)' 'MNKKLLLEDLITYLKNELSALVNAANSARAASIDEQSVAETQYDTLAIEAGYLAEGQAKRAQLIALEIRQLYQFH' A
#
# COMPACT_ATOMS: atom_id res chain seq x y z
N MET A 1 21.20 23.54 -6.17
CA MET A 1 20.30 22.37 -6.05
C MET A 1 19.70 22.09 -7.42
N ASN A 2 19.91 20.91 -7.99
CA ASN A 2 19.40 20.58 -9.32
C ASN A 2 17.97 20.04 -9.19
N LYS A 3 16.99 20.80 -9.70
CA LYS A 3 15.56 20.44 -9.66
C LYS A 3 15.28 19.05 -10.26
N LYS A 4 16.08 18.63 -11.25
CA LYS A 4 15.97 17.31 -11.88
C LYS A 4 16.40 16.19 -10.93
N LEU A 5 17.53 16.35 -10.24
CA LEU A 5 17.98 15.39 -9.22
C LEU A 5 16.95 15.26 -8.09
N LEU A 6 16.39 16.38 -7.62
CA LEU A 6 15.34 16.34 -6.59
C LEU A 6 14.08 15.59 -7.04
N LEU A 7 13.68 15.74 -8.30
CA LEU A 7 12.55 15.01 -8.88
C LEU A 7 12.84 13.50 -8.98
N GLU A 8 14.05 13.12 -9.41
CA GLU A 8 14.47 11.72 -9.50
C GLU A 8 14.51 11.05 -8.12
N ASP A 9 15.02 11.75 -7.11
CA ASP A 9 15.04 11.28 -5.71
C ASP A 9 13.62 11.11 -5.16
N LEU A 10 12.72 12.08 -5.41
CA LEU A 10 11.33 12.02 -4.99
C LEU A 10 10.59 10.83 -5.63
N ILE A 11 10.76 10.64 -6.94
CA ILE A 11 10.16 9.51 -7.65
C ILE A 11 10.68 8.18 -7.11
N THR A 12 11.97 8.08 -6.79
CA THR A 12 12.57 6.88 -6.21
C THR A 12 11.98 6.56 -4.83
N TYR A 13 11.86 7.59 -3.98
CA TYR A 13 11.21 7.46 -2.68
C TYR A 13 9.76 6.96 -2.80
N LEU A 14 8.97 7.58 -3.68
CA LEU A 14 7.57 7.20 -3.89
C LEU A 14 7.42 5.78 -4.43
N LYS A 15 8.33 5.31 -5.28
CA LYS A 15 8.34 3.91 -5.76
C LYS A 15 8.60 2.91 -4.64
N ASN A 16 9.53 3.23 -3.73
CA ASN A 16 9.82 2.37 -2.57
C ASN A 16 8.62 2.30 -1.63
N GLU A 17 8.01 3.45 -1.33
CA GLU A 17 6.79 3.53 -0.52
C GLU A 17 5.64 2.74 -1.17
N LEU A 18 5.43 2.88 -2.48
CA LEU A 18 4.43 2.12 -3.22
C LEU A 18 4.64 0.61 -3.07
N SER A 19 5.89 0.13 -3.21
CA SER A 19 6.20 -1.28 -3.04
C SER A 19 5.91 -1.78 -1.63
N ALA A 20 6.25 -1.00 -0.60
CA ALA A 20 5.97 -1.35 0.78
C ALA A 20 4.46 -1.45 1.06
N LEU A 21 3.67 -0.50 0.57
CA LEU A 21 2.21 -0.49 0.73
C LEU A 21 1.55 -1.67 0.03
N VAL A 22 1.99 -2.00 -1.19
CA VAL A 22 1.48 -3.16 -1.94
C VAL A 22 1.78 -4.46 -1.20
N ASN A 23 3.00 -4.62 -0.68
CA ASN A 23 3.37 -5.79 0.11
C ASN A 23 2.52 -5.89 1.38
N ALA A 24 2.35 -4.79 2.11
CA ALA A 24 1.52 -4.74 3.30
C ALA A 24 0.04 -5.09 3.01
N ALA A 25 -0.51 -4.57 1.92
CA ALA A 25 -1.87 -4.89 1.48
C ALA A 25 -2.04 -6.38 1.16
N ASN A 26 -1.06 -6.98 0.47
CA ASN A 26 -1.06 -8.41 0.14
C ASN A 26 -0.95 -9.28 1.41
N SER A 27 -0.08 -8.91 2.36
CA SER A 27 0.06 -9.62 3.63
C SER A 27 -1.21 -9.53 4.48
N ALA A 28 -1.81 -8.35 4.59
CA ALA A 28 -3.07 -8.16 5.31
C ALA A 28 -4.22 -8.93 4.65
N ARG A 29 -4.27 -8.95 3.31
CA ARG A 29 -5.24 -9.77 2.57
C ARG A 29 -5.01 -11.26 2.80
N ALA A 30 -3.77 -11.74 2.78
CA ALA A 30 -3.45 -13.15 3.05
C ALA A 30 -3.87 -13.54 4.48
N ALA A 31 -3.61 -12.69 5.48
CA ALA A 31 -4.07 -12.88 6.85
C ALA A 31 -5.61 -12.89 6.95
N SER A 32 -6.34 -12.14 6.11
CA SER A 32 -7.81 -12.16 6.14
C SER A 32 -8.44 -13.46 5.62
N ILE A 33 -7.67 -14.33 4.94
CA ILE A 33 -8.17 -15.57 4.33
C ILE A 33 -7.49 -16.84 4.84
N ASP A 34 -6.55 -16.72 5.79
CA ASP A 34 -5.85 -17.86 6.39
C ASP A 34 -6.84 -18.71 7.21
N GLU A 35 -6.72 -20.04 7.16
CA GLU A 35 -7.59 -20.96 7.89
C GLU A 35 -7.50 -20.77 9.42
N GLN A 36 -6.36 -20.26 9.93
CA GLN A 36 -6.21 -19.85 11.34
C GLN A 36 -6.88 -18.51 11.66
N SER A 37 -7.33 -17.79 10.64
CA SER A 37 -8.06 -16.52 10.76
C SER A 37 -9.56 -16.70 10.62
N VAL A 38 -10.02 -17.95 10.43
CA VAL A 38 -11.43 -18.32 10.60
C VAL A 38 -11.79 -18.06 12.06
N ALA A 39 -12.81 -17.23 12.27
CA ALA A 39 -13.27 -16.88 13.61
C ALA A 39 -13.61 -18.15 14.42
N GLU A 40 -12.83 -18.42 15.47
CA GLU A 40 -13.11 -19.49 16.44
C GLU A 40 -14.28 -19.10 17.36
N THR A 41 -14.52 -17.80 17.51
CA THR A 41 -15.60 -17.21 18.29
C THR A 41 -16.29 -16.06 17.55
N GLN A 42 -17.55 -15.75 17.91
CA GLN A 42 -18.32 -14.63 17.33
C GLN A 42 -17.71 -13.23 17.57
N TYR A 43 -16.65 -13.14 18.38
CA TYR A 43 -15.98 -11.89 18.73
C TYR A 43 -14.63 -11.73 18.00
N ASP A 44 -14.21 -12.71 17.19
CA ASP A 44 -12.95 -12.61 16.46
C ASP A 44 -13.07 -11.67 15.27
N THR A 45 -12.37 -10.54 15.36
CA THR A 45 -12.38 -9.48 14.35
C THR A 45 -11.13 -9.46 13.47
N LEU A 46 -10.16 -10.34 13.73
CA LEU A 46 -8.81 -10.28 13.13
C LEU A 46 -8.85 -10.26 11.59
N ALA A 47 -9.66 -11.13 10.97
CA ALA A 47 -9.79 -11.20 9.52
C ALA A 47 -10.47 -9.93 8.92
N ILE A 48 -11.44 -9.36 9.64
CA ILE A 48 -12.16 -8.15 9.23
C ILE A 48 -11.24 -6.93 9.36
N GLU A 49 -10.51 -6.80 10.47
CA GLU A 49 -9.53 -5.74 10.71
C GLU A 49 -8.39 -5.79 9.68
N ALA A 50 -7.89 -6.99 9.36
CA ALA A 50 -6.91 -7.20 8.30
C ALA A 50 -7.45 -6.81 6.92
N GLY A 51 -8.74 -7.08 6.64
CA GLY A 51 -9.43 -6.62 5.44
C GLY A 51 -9.46 -5.09 5.31
N TYR A 52 -9.87 -4.39 6.38
CA TYR A 52 -9.87 -2.93 6.40
C TYR A 52 -8.48 -2.33 6.25
N LEU A 53 -7.47 -2.93 6.89
CA LEU A 53 -6.08 -2.53 6.72
C LEU A 53 -5.64 -2.69 5.26
N ALA A 54 -5.91 -3.85 4.64
CA ALA A 54 -5.58 -4.11 3.25
C ALA A 54 -6.22 -3.08 2.29
N GLU A 55 -7.49 -2.73 2.52
CA GLU A 55 -8.20 -1.71 1.73
C GLU A 55 -7.53 -0.33 1.85
N GLY A 56 -7.19 0.09 3.08
CA GLY A 56 -6.50 1.35 3.33
C GLY A 56 -5.14 1.43 2.64
N GLN A 57 -4.36 0.34 2.72
CA GLN A 57 -3.05 0.25 2.05
C GLN A 57 -3.19 0.29 0.53
N ALA A 58 -4.19 -0.41 -0.03
CA ALA A 58 -4.47 -0.41 -1.47
C ALA A 58 -4.87 0.98 -1.98
N LYS A 59 -5.71 1.71 -1.24
CA LYS A 59 -6.10 3.08 -1.58
C LYS A 59 -4.88 4.02 -1.58
N ARG A 60 -4.01 3.90 -0.59
CA ARG A 60 -2.77 4.72 -0.52
C ARG A 60 -1.81 4.39 -1.67
N ALA A 61 -1.66 3.10 -2.01
CA ALA A 61 -0.87 2.67 -3.16
C ALA A 61 -1.38 3.29 -4.48
N GLN A 62 -2.70 3.34 -4.68
CA GLN A 62 -3.28 3.97 -5.87
C GLN A 62 -2.97 5.47 -5.97
N LEU A 63 -3.02 6.20 -4.86
CA LEU A 63 -2.68 7.64 -4.83
C LEU A 63 -1.21 7.88 -5.19
N ILE A 64 -0.29 7.12 -4.62
CA ILE A 64 1.15 7.24 -4.92
C ILE A 64 1.42 6.90 -6.39
N ALA A 65 0.77 5.88 -6.93
CA ALA A 65 0.90 5.53 -8.35
C ALA A 65 0.43 6.68 -9.26
N LEU A 66 -0.63 7.40 -8.88
CA LEU A 66 -1.11 8.58 -9.59
C LEU A 66 -0.12 9.75 -9.48
N GLU A 67 0.42 10.01 -8.29
CA GLU A 67 1.41 11.07 -8.06
C GLU A 67 2.68 10.84 -8.88
N ILE A 68 3.22 9.62 -8.90
CA ILE A 68 4.37 9.25 -9.74
C ILE A 68 4.06 9.52 -11.22
N ARG A 69 2.86 9.16 -11.68
CA ARG A 69 2.44 9.40 -13.07
C ARG A 69 2.39 10.89 -13.40
N GLN A 70 1.85 11.71 -12.49
CA GLN A 70 1.81 13.16 -12.66
C GLN A 70 3.21 13.77 -12.69
N LEU A 71 4.11 13.33 -11.80
CA LEU A 71 5.51 13.80 -11.77
C LEU A 71 6.24 13.52 -13.09
N TYR A 72 5.97 12.39 -13.74
CA TYR A 72 6.50 12.10 -15.07
C TYR A 72 5.90 12.95 -16.20
N GLN A 73 4.71 13.54 -16.02
CA GLN A 73 4.10 14.46 -16.97
C GLN A 73 4.63 15.90 -16.86
N PHE A 74 5.32 16.24 -15.75
CA PHE A 74 5.97 17.55 -15.56
C PHE A 74 7.38 17.63 -16.20
N HIS A 75 7.69 16.74 -17.15
CA HIS A 75 8.92 16.75 -17.95
C HIS A 75 8.71 17.37 -19.32
#